data_AF-A0A1X7UTJ9-F1
#
_entry.id   AF-A0A1X7UTJ9-F1
#
_cell.length_a   1.000
_cell.length_b   1.000
_cell.length_c   1.000
_cell.angle_alpha   90.00
_cell.angle_beta   90.00
_cell.angle_gamma   90.00
#
_symmetry.space_group_name_H-M   'P 1'
#
loop_
_entity.id
_entity.type
_entity.pdbx_description
1 polymer ?
#
loop_
_entity_poly.entity_id
_entity_poly.type
_entity_poly.pdbx_seq_one_letter_code
_entity_poly.pdbx_strand_id
1 'polypeptide(L)'
;MVSQGYDEASVISSHCTGVQTRVQELAPNALYVHCYAHVLNLVLVNSLRRVSLASEFFVLLEALYVLMSSSNIHVLFMKRQQQSNPYKQPLELQKLSDTRVCRYAAVNAICRTFDSILLTVEEAADLSNFLQWK
;
A
#
# COMPACT_ATOMS: atom_id res chain seq x y z
N MET A 1 20.55 5.24 23.22
CA MET A 1 20.21 3.88 22.79
C MET A 1 20.13 3.89 21.27
N VAL A 2 21.09 3.28 20.59
CA VAL A 2 21.12 3.21 19.12
C VAL A 2 20.43 1.91 18.72
N SER A 3 19.26 2.01 18.10
CA SER A 3 18.53 0.88 17.53
C SER A 3 18.81 0.83 16.03
N GLN A 4 19.49 -0.22 15.55
CA GLN A 4 19.69 -0.44 14.12
C GLN A 4 18.55 -1.32 13.60
N GLY A 5 17.81 -0.83 12.60
CA GLY A 5 16.77 -1.59 11.90
C GLY A 5 17.33 -2.14 10.59
N TYR A 6 17.47 -3.46 10.49
CA TYR A 6 17.85 -4.12 9.25
C TYR A 6 16.58 -4.46 8.46
N ASP A 7 16.50 -3.99 7.21
CA ASP A 7 15.51 -4.47 6.25
C ASP A 7 16.06 -5.75 5.59
N GLU A 8 15.26 -6.80 5.65
CA GLU A 8 15.70 -8.15 5.40
C GLU A 8 15.12 -8.62 4.08
N ALA A 9 15.70 -8.12 2.99
CA ALA A 9 15.54 -8.76 1.69
C ALA A 9 16.21 -10.14 1.73
N SER A 10 15.41 -11.16 2.05
CA SER A 10 15.56 -12.56 1.63
C SER A 10 16.75 -13.38 2.17
N VAL A 11 17.66 -12.85 3.00
CA VAL A 11 18.88 -13.59 3.43
C VAL A 11 18.74 -14.28 4.81
N ILE A 12 17.63 -14.12 5.53
CA ILE A 12 17.57 -14.53 6.95
C ILE A 12 16.35 -15.42 7.22
N SER A 13 16.14 -16.37 6.30
CA SER A 13 15.23 -17.49 6.53
C SER A 13 15.85 -18.85 6.21
N SER A 14 17.18 -18.97 6.27
CA SER A 14 17.81 -20.29 6.36
C SER A 14 18.21 -20.56 7.80
N HIS A 15 17.79 -21.71 8.27
CA HIS A 15 17.80 -22.19 9.64
C HIS A 15 19.21 -22.39 10.27
N CYS A 16 20.27 -21.83 9.69
CA CYS A 16 21.63 -21.87 10.23
C CYS A 16 22.47 -20.71 9.66
N THR A 17 23.12 -19.96 10.55
CA THR A 17 24.39 -19.24 10.37
C THR A 17 24.46 -18.13 9.32
N GLY A 18 24.57 -16.88 9.79
CA GLY A 18 25.09 -15.78 8.95
C GLY A 18 25.15 -14.44 9.67
N VAL A 19 23.99 -13.82 9.90
CA VAL A 19 23.92 -12.43 10.38
C VAL A 19 23.63 -12.35 11.88
N GLN A 20 22.64 -13.09 12.39
CA GLN A 20 22.32 -13.10 13.81
C GLN A 20 23.53 -13.53 14.68
N THR A 21 24.24 -14.59 14.25
CA THR A 21 25.45 -15.07 14.93
C THR A 21 26.55 -14.03 14.93
N ARG A 22 26.84 -13.39 13.78
CA ARG A 22 27.86 -12.33 13.69
C ARG A 22 27.50 -11.07 14.49
N VAL A 23 26.22 -10.70 14.53
CA VAL A 23 25.74 -9.55 15.32
C VAL A 23 25.84 -9.83 16.81
N GLN A 24 25.53 -11.06 17.25
CA GLN A 24 25.74 -11.48 18.65
C GLN A 24 27.22 -11.60 19.03
N GLU A 25 28.10 -12.02 18.10
CA GLU A 25 29.55 -12.06 18.32
C GLU A 25 30.15 -10.65 18.50
N LEU A 26 29.70 -9.68 17.68
CA LEU A 26 30.20 -8.29 17.73
C LEU A 26 29.54 -7.45 18.84
N ALA A 27 28.31 -7.78 19.24
CA ALA A 27 27.56 -7.07 20.26
C ALA A 27 26.72 -8.08 21.07
N PRO A 28 27.28 -8.73 22.10
CA PRO A 28 26.59 -9.75 22.89
C PRO A 28 25.37 -9.24 23.66
N ASN A 29 25.24 -7.92 23.80
CA ASN A 29 24.09 -7.24 24.41
C ASN A 29 23.06 -6.72 23.38
N ALA A 30 23.28 -6.96 22.07
CA ALA A 30 22.34 -6.57 21.05
C ALA A 30 21.14 -7.53 21.05
N LEU A 31 20.01 -7.05 21.57
CA LEU A 31 18.74 -7.74 21.46
C LEU A 31 18.30 -7.75 19.99
N TYR A 32 18.35 -8.93 19.37
CA TYR A 32 17.74 -9.17 18.08
C TYR A 32 16.22 -9.24 18.25
N VAL A 33 15.57 -8.08 18.22
CA VAL A 33 14.11 -8.00 18.22
C VAL A 33 13.67 -8.21 16.77
N HIS A 34 13.32 -9.45 16.41
CA HIS A 34 12.51 -9.69 15.22
C HIS A 34 11.36 -8.69 15.24
N CYS A 35 11.20 -7.90 14.18
CA CYS A 35 10.20 -6.84 14.13
C CYS A 35 8.82 -7.40 14.46
N TYR A 36 8.37 -7.26 15.71
CA TYR A 36 7.01 -7.62 16.13
C TYR A 36 5.96 -6.92 15.27
N ALA A 37 6.30 -5.77 14.69
CA ALA A 37 5.50 -5.09 13.68
C ALA A 37 5.28 -5.92 12.40
N HIS A 38 6.29 -6.70 11.94
CA HIS A 38 6.20 -7.57 10.78
C HIS A 38 5.37 -8.82 11.10
N VAL A 39 5.62 -9.47 12.23
CA VAL A 39 4.82 -10.61 12.70
C VAL A 39 3.36 -10.20 12.91
N LEU A 40 3.11 -9.05 13.55
CA LEU A 40 1.78 -8.49 13.73
C LEU A 40 1.10 -8.20 12.38
N ASN A 41 1.84 -7.63 11.44
CA ASN A 41 1.32 -7.39 10.10
C ASN A 41 1.00 -8.70 9.39
N LEU A 42 1.83 -9.73 9.50
CA LEU A 42 1.54 -11.05 8.92
C LEU A 42 0.31 -11.71 9.55
N VAL A 43 0.15 -11.62 10.88
CA VAL A 43 -1.04 -12.11 11.58
C VAL A 43 -2.28 -11.32 11.16
N LEU A 44 -2.18 -9.99 11.05
CA LEU A 44 -3.28 -9.12 10.61
C LEU A 44 -3.68 -9.44 9.17
N VAL A 45 -2.72 -9.53 8.25
CA VAL A 45 -2.96 -9.90 6.84
C VAL A 45 -3.60 -11.29 6.74
N ASN A 46 -3.07 -12.28 7.46
CA ASN A 46 -3.64 -13.62 7.46
C ASN A 46 -5.03 -13.68 8.10
N SER A 47 -5.30 -12.85 9.11
CA SER A 47 -6.62 -12.74 9.73
C SER A 47 -7.63 -12.07 8.78
N LEU A 48 -7.23 -10.99 8.10
CA LEU A 48 -8.05 -10.30 7.11
C LEU A 48 -8.34 -11.19 5.90
N ARG A 49 -7.42 -12.07 5.49
CA ARG A 49 -7.67 -13.09 4.45
C ARG A 49 -8.72 -14.12 4.86
N ARG A 50 -8.93 -14.36 6.16
CA ARG A 50 -9.97 -15.27 6.67
C ARG A 50 -11.33 -14.60 6.85
N VAL A 51 -11.39 -13.28 6.79
CA VAL A 51 -12.63 -12.50 6.81
C VAL A 51 -12.97 -12.09 5.39
N SER A 52 -13.96 -12.74 4.77
CA SER A 52 -14.34 -12.53 3.37
C SER A 52 -14.51 -11.05 3.01
N LEU A 53 -15.26 -10.31 3.82
CA LEU A 53 -15.52 -8.89 3.62
C LEU A 53 -14.23 -8.04 3.59
N ALA A 54 -13.27 -8.36 4.46
CA ALA A 54 -11.99 -7.64 4.49
C ALA A 54 -11.14 -7.98 3.27
N SER A 55 -11.15 -9.24 2.84
CA SER A 55 -10.47 -9.66 1.61
C SER A 55 -11.06 -8.97 0.38
N GLU A 56 -12.38 -8.92 0.25
CA GLU A 56 -13.08 -8.22 -0.84
C GLU A 56 -12.75 -6.73 -0.86
N PHE A 57 -12.71 -6.09 0.32
CA PHE A 57 -12.30 -4.69 0.44
C PHE A 57 -10.90 -4.44 -0.14
N PHE A 58 -9.89 -5.25 0.22
CA PHE A 58 -8.53 -5.05 -0.30
C PHE A 58 -8.41 -5.38 -1.80
N VAL A 59 -9.20 -6.33 -2.31
CA VAL A 59 -9.30 -6.58 -3.76
C VAL A 59 -9.83 -5.35 -4.49
N LEU A 60 -10.88 -4.72 -3.95
CA LEU A 60 -11.43 -3.48 -4.50
C LEU A 60 -10.41 -2.34 -4.48
N LEU A 61 -9.65 -2.17 -3.39
CA LEU A 61 -8.61 -1.14 -3.32
C LEU A 61 -7.51 -1.35 -4.37
N GLU A 62 -7.07 -2.59 -4.59
CA GLU A 62 -6.07 -2.89 -5.63
C GLU A 62 -6.64 -2.59 -7.02
N ALA A 63 -7.90 -2.94 -7.29
CA ALA A 63 -8.56 -2.64 -8.56
C ALA A 63 -8.67 -1.12 -8.80
N LEU A 64 -9.01 -0.35 -7.76
CA LEU A 64 -9.02 1.12 -7.82
C LEU A 64 -7.64 1.68 -8.11
N TYR A 65 -6.59 1.18 -7.44
CA TYR A 65 -5.21 1.57 -7.73
C TYR A 65 -4.87 1.32 -9.20
N VAL A 66 -5.11 0.11 -9.71
CA VAL A 66 -4.82 -0.24 -11.11
C VAL A 66 -5.56 0.66 -12.10
N LEU A 67 -6.84 0.94 -11.85
CA LEU A 67 -7.64 1.83 -12.69
C LEU A 67 -7.08 3.27 -12.68
N MET A 68 -6.85 3.82 -11.50
CA MET A 68 -6.40 5.20 -11.31
C MET A 68 -4.96 5.43 -11.78
N SER A 69 -4.13 4.38 -11.82
CA SER A 69 -2.78 4.44 -12.35
C SER A 69 -2.71 4.28 -13.87
N SER A 70 -3.82 3.98 -14.56
CA SER A 70 -3.84 3.92 -16.03
C SER A 70 -3.68 5.31 -16.64
N SER A 71 -2.90 5.45 -17.71
CA SER A 71 -2.41 6.76 -18.19
C SER A 71 -3.49 7.84 -18.36
N ASN A 72 -4.61 7.51 -19.01
CA ASN A 72 -5.68 8.49 -19.28
C ASN A 72 -6.48 8.82 -18.01
N ILE A 73 -6.73 7.82 -17.16
CA ILE A 73 -7.49 7.98 -15.91
C ILE A 73 -6.64 8.69 -14.86
N HIS A 74 -5.33 8.43 -14.82
CA HIS A 74 -4.38 9.09 -13.91
C HIS A 74 -4.34 10.60 -14.16
N VAL A 75 -4.23 11.01 -15.42
CA VAL A 75 -4.25 12.44 -15.80
C VAL A 75 -5.58 13.08 -15.37
N LEU A 76 -6.70 12.39 -15.61
CA LEU A 76 -8.02 12.87 -15.21
C LEU A 76 -8.15 12.97 -13.69
N PHE A 77 -7.67 11.96 -12.96
CA PHE A 77 -7.66 11.90 -11.50
C PHE A 77 -6.84 13.04 -10.89
N MET A 78 -5.63 13.28 -11.38
CA MET A 78 -4.79 14.40 -10.95
C MET A 78 -5.46 15.76 -11.21
N LYS A 79 -6.09 15.92 -12.37
CA LYS A 79 -6.84 17.12 -12.72
C LYS A 79 -8.03 17.34 -11.77
N ARG A 80 -8.80 16.29 -11.45
CA ARG A 80 -9.94 16.36 -10.53
C ARG A 80 -9.52 16.73 -9.11
N GLN A 81 -8.38 16.21 -8.64
CA GLN A 81 -7.81 16.60 -7.35
C GLN A 81 -7.45 18.09 -7.31
N GLN A 82 -6.78 18.60 -8.35
CA GLN A 82 -6.40 20.01 -8.45
C GLN A 82 -7.60 20.94 -8.55
N GLN A 83 -8.65 20.54 -9.27
CA GLN A 83 -9.88 21.33 -9.37
C GLN A 83 -10.64 21.41 -8.04
N SER A 84 -10.68 20.29 -7.30
CA SER A 84 -11.38 20.21 -6.01
C SER A 84 -10.62 20.93 -4.90
N ASN A 85 -9.28 20.97 -4.96
CA ASN A 85 -8.47 21.65 -3.97
C ASN A 85 -7.18 22.25 -4.60
N PRO A 86 -7.26 23.46 -5.20
CA PRO A 86 -6.16 24.05 -5.98
C PRO A 86 -4.87 24.30 -5.19
N TYR A 87 -4.98 24.42 -3.86
CA TYR A 87 -3.85 24.77 -2.99
C TYR A 87 -3.18 23.55 -2.36
N LYS A 88 -3.75 22.35 -2.53
CA LYS A 88 -3.23 21.11 -1.95
C LYS A 88 -2.51 20.31 -3.02
N GLN A 89 -1.34 19.76 -2.67
CA GLN A 89 -0.65 18.84 -3.57
C GLN A 89 -1.52 17.59 -3.81
N PRO A 90 -1.68 17.16 -5.08
CA PRO A 90 -2.36 15.91 -5.40
C PRO A 90 -1.70 14.73 -4.71
N LEU A 91 -2.50 13.78 -4.25
CA LEU A 91 -2.00 12.53 -3.69
C LEU A 91 -2.00 11.44 -4.76
N GLU A 92 -0.90 10.70 -4.80
CA GLU A 92 -0.82 9.46 -5.57
C GLU A 92 -1.41 8.30 -4.76
N LEU A 93 -2.12 7.41 -5.45
CA LEU A 93 -2.53 6.14 -4.85
C LEU A 93 -1.32 5.21 -4.76
N GLN A 94 -1.25 4.44 -3.68
CA GLN A 94 -0.17 3.49 -3.46
C GLN A 94 -0.64 2.08 -3.75
N LYS A 95 0.21 1.32 -4.44
CA LYS A 95 0.02 -0.12 -4.61
C LYS A 95 -0.02 -0.80 -3.24
N LEU A 96 -0.93 -1.75 -3.05
CA LEU A 96 -0.92 -2.53 -1.83
C LEU A 96 0.34 -3.41 -1.79
N SER A 97 1.03 -3.38 -0.65
CA SER A 97 2.07 -4.32 -0.32
C SER A 97 1.79 -4.93 1.04
N ASP A 98 2.46 -6.05 1.34
CA ASP A 98 2.36 -6.69 2.65
C ASP A 98 3.14 -5.95 3.73
N THR A 99 3.50 -4.68 3.54
CA THR A 99 4.09 -3.88 4.63
C THR A 99 3.01 -2.99 5.27
N ARG A 100 2.98 -2.96 6.61
CA ARG A 100 1.96 -2.25 7.42
C ARG A 100 1.78 -0.78 7.00
N VAL A 101 2.89 -0.11 6.68
CA VAL A 101 2.92 1.30 6.29
C VAL A 101 2.21 1.49 4.95
N CYS A 102 2.45 0.62 3.96
CA CYS A 102 1.82 0.73 2.65
C CYS A 102 0.31 0.52 2.69
N ARG A 103 -0.20 -0.43 3.50
CA ARG A 103 -1.66 -0.64 3.61
C ARG A 103 -2.37 0.56 4.22
N TYR A 104 -1.84 1.12 5.30
CA TYR A 104 -2.41 2.33 5.90
C TYR A 104 -2.31 3.52 4.94
N ALA A 105 -1.16 3.73 4.31
CA ALA A 105 -0.95 4.83 3.38
C ALA A 105 -1.88 4.75 2.16
N ALA A 106 -2.09 3.55 1.61
CA ALA A 106 -3.04 3.31 0.52
C ALA A 106 -4.48 3.64 0.93
N VAL A 107 -4.95 3.11 2.07
CA VAL A 107 -6.30 3.41 2.58
C VAL A 107 -6.46 4.91 2.85
N ASN A 108 -5.49 5.53 3.52
CA ASN A 108 -5.51 6.94 3.84
C ASN A 108 -5.50 7.83 2.58
N ALA A 109 -4.72 7.47 1.55
CA ALA A 109 -4.71 8.20 0.28
C ALA A 109 -6.09 8.17 -0.37
N ILE A 110 -6.72 6.98 -0.44
CA ILE A 110 -8.07 6.79 -1.00
C ILE A 110 -9.11 7.59 -0.21
N CYS A 111 -9.09 7.54 1.13
CA CYS A 111 -10.01 8.33 1.94
C CYS A 111 -9.85 9.85 1.72
N ARG A 112 -8.61 10.33 1.53
CA ARG A 112 -8.32 11.76 1.34
C ARG A 112 -8.64 12.27 -0.06
N THR A 113 -8.85 11.39 -1.03
CA THR A 113 -9.13 11.71 -2.43
C THR A 113 -10.43 11.10 -2.93
N PHE A 114 -11.28 10.60 -2.03
CA PHE A 114 -12.49 9.84 -2.36
C PHE A 114 -13.41 10.56 -3.34
N ASP A 115 -13.67 11.86 -3.12
CA ASP A 115 -14.53 12.64 -4.03
C ASP A 115 -13.92 12.75 -5.43
N SER A 116 -12.60 12.93 -5.52
CA SER A 116 -11.90 12.96 -6.81
C SER A 116 -11.92 11.60 -7.51
N ILE A 117 -11.80 10.50 -6.75
CA ILE A 117 -11.94 9.14 -7.26
C ILE A 117 -13.34 8.93 -7.85
N LEU A 118 -14.40 9.32 -7.11
CA LEU A 118 -15.78 9.17 -7.55
C LEU A 118 -16.03 9.92 -8.87
N LEU A 119 -15.68 11.20 -8.91
CA LEU A 119 -15.84 12.04 -10.11
C LEU A 119 -15.05 11.50 -11.32
N THR A 120 -13.85 10.96 -11.09
CA THR A 120 -13.05 10.35 -12.14
C THR A 120 -13.69 9.07 -12.68
N VAL A 121 -14.25 8.23 -11.82
CA VAL A 121 -14.92 6.98 -12.24
C VAL A 121 -16.19 7.28 -13.03
N GLU A 122 -17.00 8.25 -12.58
CA GLU A 122 -18.22 8.68 -13.28
C GLU A 122 -17.89 9.17 -14.71
N GLU A 123 -16.93 10.07 -14.83
CA GLU A 123 -16.52 10.60 -16.13
C GLU A 123 -15.88 9.54 -17.04
N ALA A 124 -15.11 8.62 -16.47
CA ALA A 124 -14.55 7.49 -17.21
C ALA A 124 -15.64 6.54 -17.74
N ALA A 125 -16.68 6.30 -16.93
CA ALA A 125 -17.83 5.50 -17.33
C ALA A 125 -18.59 6.16 -18.48
N ASP A 126 -18.85 7.47 -18.40
CA ASP A 126 -19.51 8.23 -19.46
C ASP A 126 -18.73 8.21 -20.79
N LEU A 127 -17.40 8.35 -20.73
CA LEU A 127 -16.53 8.24 -21.90
C LEU A 127 -16.54 6.84 -22.52
N SER A 128 -16.56 5.80 -21.69
CA SER A 128 -16.63 4.41 -22.16
C SER A 128 -17.97 4.09 -22.81
N ASN A 129 -19.07 4.61 -22.25
CA ASN A 129 -20.40 4.47 -22.80
C ASN A 129 -20.51 5.20 -24.15
N PHE A 130 -19.87 6.35 -24.31
CA PHE A 130 -19.83 7.09 -25.58
C PHE A 130 -19.06 6.36 -26.70
N LEU A 131 -18.03 5.58 -26.36
CA LEU A 131 -17.24 4.80 -27.33
C LEU A 131 -17.93 3.53 -27.80
N GLN A 132 -18.94 3.02 -27.09
CA GLN A 132 -19.72 1.85 -27.49
C GLN A 132 -20.79 2.14 -28.58
N TRP A 133 -21.06 3.40 -28.90
CA TRP A 133 -22.05 3.83 -29.91
C TRP A 133 -21.42 4.45 -31.18
N LYS A 134 -20.13 4.23 -31.42
CA LYS A 134 -19.45 4.50 -32.69
C LYS A 134 -18.93 3.20 -33.30
#